data_AF-A0A929NEE6-F1
#
_entry.id   AF-A0A929NEE6-F1
#
_cell.length_a   1.000
_cell.length_b   1.000
_cell.length_c   1.000
_cell.angle_alpha   90.00
_cell.angle_beta   90.00
_cell.angle_gamma   90.00
#
_symmetry.space_group_name_H-M   'P 1'
#
loop_
_entity.id
_entity.type
_entity.pdbx_description
1 polymer ?
#
loop_
_entity_poly.entity_id
_entity_poly.type
_entity_poly.pdbx_seq_one_letter_code
_entity_poly.pdbx_strand_id
1 'polypeptide(L)'
;DKFVKNPADVVRVQQKVAVTVMDVDLNRNRIALSMKAFPGESTQKVKPSAKPQKRQPQTQTGRKKKVPFNNPFADLLGDKLNG
;
A
#
# COMPACT_ATOMS: atom_id res chain seq x y z
N ASP A 1 5.50 -21.85 -9.91
CA ASP A 1 4.93 -21.43 -11.20
C ASP A 1 3.67 -22.20 -11.54
N LYS A 2 2.62 -21.51 -11.99
CA LYS A 2 1.42 -22.13 -12.58
C LYS A 2 1.55 -22.06 -14.10
N PHE A 3 1.23 -23.14 -14.80
CA PHE A 3 1.19 -23.15 -16.26
C PHE A 3 -0.03 -22.36 -16.76
N VAL A 4 0.17 -21.48 -17.73
CA VAL A 4 -0.89 -20.69 -18.37
C VAL A 4 -1.14 -21.28 -19.75
N LYS A 5 -2.35 -21.81 -19.97
CA LYS A 5 -2.72 -22.42 -21.26
C LYS A 5 -3.08 -21.38 -22.32
N ASN A 6 -3.82 -20.34 -21.94
CA ASN A 6 -4.19 -19.24 -22.83
C ASN A 6 -3.73 -17.90 -22.22
N PRO A 7 -2.92 -17.10 -22.92
CA PRO A 7 -2.47 -15.81 -22.40
C PRO A 7 -3.62 -14.82 -22.12
N ALA A 8 -4.74 -14.92 -22.83
CA ALA A 8 -5.90 -14.06 -22.60
C ALA A 8 -6.52 -14.23 -21.20
N ASP A 9 -6.25 -15.35 -20.52
CA ASP A 9 -6.73 -15.60 -19.16
C ASP A 9 -6.00 -14.76 -18.11
N VAL A 10 -4.79 -14.28 -18.42
CA VAL A 10 -3.91 -13.57 -17.47
C VAL A 10 -3.63 -12.13 -17.86
N VAL A 11 -3.84 -11.76 -19.12
CA VAL A 11 -3.64 -10.39 -19.61
C VAL A 11 -4.79 -9.91 -20.47
N ARG A 12 -5.03 -8.60 -20.44
CA ARG A 12 -6.03 -7.90 -21.26
C ARG A 12 -5.37 -6.84 -22.14
N VAL A 13 -6.01 -6.53 -23.25
CA VAL A 13 -5.62 -5.38 -24.09
C VAL A 13 -5.65 -4.11 -23.25
N GLN A 14 -4.67 -3.23 -23.45
CA GLN A 14 -4.49 -1.97 -22.71
C GLN A 14 -4.09 -2.13 -21.22
N GLN A 15 -3.91 -3.35 -20.72
CA GLN A 15 -3.44 -3.57 -19.36
C GLN A 15 -1.98 -3.15 -19.22
N LYS A 16 -1.70 -2.27 -18.25
CA LYS A 16 -0.32 -1.92 -17.87
C LYS A 16 0.25 -3.03 -17.00
N VAL A 17 1.42 -3.54 -17.36
CA VAL A 17 2.13 -4.61 -16.65
C VAL A 17 3.60 -4.25 -16.47
N ALA A 18 4.20 -4.72 -15.38
CA ALA A 18 5.64 -4.69 -15.20
C ALA A 18 6.25 -5.94 -15.85
N VAL A 19 7.29 -5.73 -16.65
CA VAL A 19 7.99 -6.77 -17.39
C VAL A 19 9.47 -6.52 -17.35
N THR A 20 10.26 -7.54 -17.65
CA THR A 20 11.68 -7.37 -17.90
C THR A 20 12.04 -7.71 -19.35
N VAL A 21 13.02 -6.97 -19.88
CA VAL A 21 13.59 -7.18 -21.21
C VAL A 21 14.56 -8.36 -21.15
N MET A 22 14.37 -9.35 -22.03
CA MET A 22 15.24 -10.52 -22.12
C MET A 22 16.27 -10.39 -23.24
N ASP A 23 15.85 -9.91 -24.40
CA ASP A 23 16.70 -9.77 -25.58
C ASP A 23 16.17 -8.70 -26.53
N VAL A 24 17.05 -8.15 -27.36
CA VAL A 24 16.77 -7.08 -28.32
C VAL A 24 17.37 -7.42 -29.68
N ASP A 25 16.53 -7.63 -30.68
CA ASP A 25 16.93 -7.82 -32.07
C ASP A 25 16.70 -6.52 -32.86
N LEU A 26 17.78 -5.75 -33.05
CA LEU A 26 17.76 -4.48 -33.76
C LEU A 26 17.55 -4.65 -35.27
N ASN A 27 18.01 -5.75 -35.86
CA ASN A 27 17.86 -5.97 -37.30
C ASN A 27 16.38 -6.14 -37.68
N ARG A 28 15.61 -6.77 -36.80
CA ARG A 28 14.17 -7.01 -37.00
C ARG A 28 13.28 -6.03 -36.24
N ASN A 29 13.87 -5.11 -35.47
CA ASN A 29 13.17 -4.20 -34.55
C ASN A 29 12.23 -4.94 -33.58
N ARG A 30 12.71 -6.03 -32.97
CA ARG A 30 11.93 -6.87 -32.04
C ARG A 30 12.56 -6.91 -30.65
N ILE A 31 11.72 -7.06 -29.64
CA ILE A 31 12.13 -7.15 -28.23
C ILE A 31 11.43 -8.35 -27.58
N ALA A 32 12.20 -9.18 -26.87
CA ALA A 32 11.68 -10.28 -26.06
C ALA A 32 11.44 -9.82 -24.62
N LEU A 33 10.24 -10.07 -24.08
CA LEU A 33 9.80 -9.59 -22.76
C LEU A 33 9.32 -10.77 -21.89
N SER A 34 9.51 -10.66 -20.57
CA SER A 34 9.02 -11.65 -19.59
C SER A 34 8.30 -10.99 -18.41
N MET A 35 7.16 -11.57 -18.02
CA MET A 35 6.46 -11.28 -16.75
C MET A 35 6.86 -12.25 -15.62
N LYS A 36 7.64 -13.29 -15.93
CA LYS A 36 8.12 -14.24 -14.92
C LYS A 36 9.34 -13.67 -14.20
N ALA A 37 9.44 -13.95 -12.91
CA ALA A 37 10.64 -13.65 -12.13
C ALA A 37 11.86 -14.35 -12.71
N PHE A 38 13.03 -13.72 -12.62
CA PHE A 38 14.28 -14.34 -13.05
C PHE A 38 14.55 -15.61 -12.24
N PRO A 39 14.93 -16.73 -12.89
CA PRO A 39 15.40 -17.91 -12.20
C PRO A 39 16.72 -17.57 -11.50
N GLY A 40 16.65 -17.15 -10.23
CA GLY A 40 17.79 -16.70 -9.42
C GLY A 40 17.43 -15.59 -8.43
N GLU A 41 16.44 -14.76 -8.75
CA GLU A 41 15.91 -13.76 -7.81
C GLU A 41 14.74 -14.36 -7.02
N SER A 42 15.06 -14.98 -5.88
CA SER A 42 14.04 -15.21 -4.86
C SER A 42 13.57 -13.84 -4.36
N THR A 43 12.40 -13.39 -4.81
CA THR A 43 11.80 -12.15 -4.32
C THR A 43 11.44 -12.35 -2.85
N GLN A 44 12.37 -12.03 -1.95
CA GLN A 44 12.04 -11.71 -0.57
C GLN A 44 11.03 -10.57 -0.66
N LYS A 45 9.76 -10.89 -0.41
CA LYS A 45 8.71 -9.89 -0.22
C LYS A 45 9.19 -8.97 0.90
N VAL A 46 9.72 -7.80 0.55
CA VAL A 46 9.95 -6.72 1.49
C VAL A 46 8.57 -6.31 1.97
N LYS A 47 8.15 -6.88 3.10
CA LYS A 47 7.01 -6.38 3.86
C LYS A 47 7.39 -4.96 4.26
N PRO A 48 6.60 -3.92 3.95
CA PRO A 48 6.83 -2.60 4.52
C PRO A 48 6.54 -2.67 6.03
N SER A 49 7.56 -3.02 6.81
CA SER A 49 7.57 -2.86 8.25
C SER A 49 7.95 -1.42 8.55
N ALA A 50 6.95 -0.56 8.73
CA ALA A 50 6.97 0.55 9.68
C ALA A 50 5.66 1.33 9.60
N LYS A 51 4.74 1.07 10.53
CA LYS A 51 3.85 2.12 11.02
C LYS A 51 4.61 2.87 12.11
N PRO A 52 4.95 4.16 11.96
CA PRO A 52 5.45 4.96 13.06
C PRO A 52 4.28 5.79 13.62
N GLN A 53 3.67 5.37 14.73
CA GLN A 53 2.75 6.22 15.50
C GLN A 53 2.75 5.73 16.95
N LYS A 54 3.66 6.27 17.76
CA LYS A 54 3.62 7.54 18.51
C LYS A 54 3.30 7.21 19.97
N ARG A 55 4.32 7.49 20.78
CA ARG A 55 4.43 7.30 22.23
C ARG A 55 3.16 7.79 22.95
N GLN A 56 2.62 6.95 23.82
CA GLN A 56 1.59 7.33 24.78
C GLN A 56 2.18 8.32 25.79
N PRO A 57 1.56 9.50 26.01
CA PRO A 57 1.81 10.29 27.21
C PRO A 57 0.82 9.83 28.30
N GLN A 58 1.35 9.31 29.41
CA GLN A 58 0.62 9.16 30.67
C GLN A 58 0.31 10.56 31.24
N THR A 59 -0.92 10.84 31.65
CA THR A 59 -1.25 11.76 32.76
C THR A 59 -2.71 11.51 33.21
N GLN A 60 -2.89 11.05 34.45
CA GLN A 60 -3.44 11.78 35.61
C GLN A 60 -4.97 11.72 35.76
N THR A 61 -5.40 10.91 36.74
CA THR A 61 -6.44 11.17 37.75
C THR A 61 -7.59 12.15 37.42
N GLY A 62 -8.82 11.66 37.53
CA GLY A 62 -10.01 12.49 37.77
C GLY A 62 -11.05 12.44 36.65
N ARG A 63 -12.23 11.91 36.97
CA ARG A 63 -13.45 11.92 36.13
C ARG A 63 -13.60 13.25 35.38
N LYS A 64 -13.68 13.28 34.04
CA LYS A 64 -14.65 14.10 33.24
C LYS A 64 -14.82 13.54 31.81
N LYS A 65 -15.94 13.93 31.20
CA LYS A 65 -16.74 13.28 30.15
C LYS A 65 -16.01 13.09 28.81
N LYS A 66 -16.26 11.95 28.14
CA LYS A 66 -15.80 11.63 26.78
C LYS A 66 -16.38 12.64 25.78
N VAL A 67 -15.55 13.50 25.20
CA VAL A 67 -15.85 14.14 23.91
C VAL A 67 -15.00 13.46 22.84
N PRO A 68 -15.59 12.97 21.73
CA PRO A 68 -14.82 12.36 20.65
C PRO A 68 -14.01 13.43 19.92
N PHE A 69 -12.77 13.07 19.57
CA PHE A 69 -11.72 13.94 19.04
C PHE A 69 -11.99 14.56 17.65
N ASN A 70 -13.22 14.49 17.12
CA ASN A 70 -13.56 15.07 15.82
C ASN A 70 -14.87 15.90 15.85
N ASN A 71 -15.17 16.50 17.00
CA ASN A 71 -16.32 17.40 17.13
C ASN A 71 -15.82 18.85 17.29
N PRO A 72 -15.97 19.72 16.25
CA PRO A 72 -15.45 21.10 16.27
C PRO A 72 -16.21 22.04 17.22
N PHE A 73 -17.24 21.56 17.91
CA PHE A 73 -18.06 22.32 18.85
C PHE A 73 -17.83 21.95 20.32
N ALA A 74 -16.81 21.15 20.63
CA ALA A 74 -16.58 20.64 21.98
C ALA A 74 -16.33 21.74 23.02
N ASP A 75 -15.57 22.78 22.65
CA ASP A 75 -15.26 23.90 23.56
C ASP A 75 -16.48 24.78 23.84
N LEU A 76 -17.33 25.02 22.84
CA LEU A 76 -18.52 25.89 22.98
C LEU A 76 -19.59 25.29 23.91
N LEU A 77 -19.65 23.96 24.03
CA LEU A 77 -20.60 23.28 24.90
C LEU A 77 -20.06 23.12 26.34
N GLY A 78 -18.74 23.14 26.51
CA GLY A 78 -18.08 23.04 27.81
C GLY A 78 -18.22 24.31 28.65
N ASP A 79 -18.07 25.48 28.01
CA ASP A 79 -18.07 26.78 28.69
C ASP A 79 -19.44 27.16 29.27
N LYS A 80 -20.55 26.74 28.64
CA LYS A 80 -21.90 27.10 29.10
C LYS A 80 -22.43 26.27 30.28
N LEU A 81 -21.61 25.36 30.84
CA LEU A 81 -21.98 24.54 32.00
C LEU A 81 -21.28 24.96 33.30
N ASN A 82 -20.37 25.95 33.26
CA ASN A 82 -19.67 26.46 34.43
C ASN A 82 -19.57 27.99 34.40
N GLY A 83 -20.70 28.69 34.55
CA GLY A 83 -20.75 30.11 34.94
C GLY A 83 -20.39 31.11 33.86
#